data_AF-A0AAU9Q8B3-F1
#
_entry.id   AF-A0AAU9Q8B3-F1
#
_cell.length_a   1.000
_cell.length_b   1.000
_cell.length_c   1.000
_cell.angle_alpha   90.00
_cell.angle_beta   90.00
_cell.angle_gamma   90.00
#
_symmetry.space_group_name_H-M   'P 1'
#
loop_
_entity.id
_entity.type
_entity.pdbx_description
1 polymer ?
#
loop_
_entity_poly.entity_id
_entity_poly.type
_entity_poly.pdbx_seq_one_letter_code
_entity_poly.pdbx_strand_id
1 'polypeptide(L)'
;MNNIDEFKKFLVENIHNFEGSGKENPFSVETEFQVTPREYLRFAEDELSRNTPVSLINCVSHLKRALDCQLDTFFEVYNLRTLFKKRNIKIEKKLQFIGAIGFFNSRSLVRLNNIRNKMEHHYSIPDIEDIEVYFDLITAIVQLLELGTFDAAGCDFDCYEVESGVADLKIQYVRETTEIRIIGNERSSSKFQFAVKAADNIDDFAFCFRVLRQLNLLWDKQCEDCEYTLRELGLNA
;
A
#
# COMPACT_ATOMS: atom_id res chain seq x y z
N MET A 1 -11.53 25.70 3.29
CA MET A 1 -11.37 24.24 3.49
C MET A 1 -10.52 23.76 2.33
N ASN A 2 -9.47 22.97 2.55
CA ASN A 2 -8.70 22.41 1.42
C ASN A 2 -9.54 21.33 0.72
N ASN A 3 -9.31 21.06 -0.57
CA ASN A 3 -10.07 20.06 -1.35
C ASN A 3 -10.09 18.68 -0.66
N ILE A 4 -9.02 18.32 0.06
CA ILE A 4 -8.94 17.08 0.86
C ILE A 4 -9.91 17.08 2.04
N ASP A 5 -10.07 18.20 2.74
CA ASP A 5 -10.98 18.28 3.89
C ASP A 5 -12.44 18.22 3.45
N GLU A 6 -12.76 18.84 2.30
CA GLU A 6 -14.05 18.71 1.64
C GLU A 6 -14.33 17.27 1.23
N PHE A 7 -13.34 16.59 0.64
CA PHE A 7 -13.46 15.19 0.27
C PHE A 7 -13.65 14.26 1.49
N LYS A 8 -12.92 14.48 2.58
CA LYS A 8 -13.11 13.73 3.82
C LYS A 8 -14.52 13.85 4.36
N LYS A 9 -15.04 15.09 4.42
CA LYS A 9 -16.41 15.36 4.85
C LYS A 9 -17.42 14.65 3.96
N PHE A 10 -17.23 14.75 2.64
CA PHE A 10 -18.06 14.08 1.65
C PHE A 10 -18.10 12.56 1.86
N LEU A 11 -16.97 11.91 2.14
CA LEU A 11 -16.93 10.46 2.43
C LEU A 11 -17.74 10.11 3.67
N VAL A 12 -17.57 10.84 4.78
CA VAL A 12 -18.33 10.59 6.03
C VAL A 12 -19.83 10.70 5.78
N GLU A 13 -20.25 11.70 5.00
CA GLU A 13 -21.66 11.98 4.73
C GLU A 13 -22.30 10.98 3.75
N ASN A 14 -21.52 10.35 2.85
CA ASN A 14 -22.09 9.63 1.72
C ASN A 14 -21.66 8.17 1.58
N ILE A 15 -20.69 7.67 2.36
CA ILE A 15 -20.14 6.32 2.19
C ILE A 15 -21.19 5.20 2.24
N HIS A 16 -22.25 5.39 3.03
CA HIS A 16 -23.35 4.43 3.18
C HIS A 16 -24.25 4.33 1.94
N ASN A 17 -24.13 5.29 1.02
CA ASN A 17 -24.92 5.35 -0.21
C ASN A 17 -24.14 4.89 -1.44
N PHE A 18 -22.85 4.56 -1.31
CA PHE A 18 -22.06 4.14 -2.45
C PHE A 18 -22.41 2.70 -2.85
N GLU A 19 -22.87 2.54 -4.08
CA GLU A 19 -23.01 1.25 -4.74
C GLU A 19 -21.90 1.11 -5.79
N GLY A 20 -21.09 0.05 -5.68
CA GLY A 20 -19.95 -0.16 -6.56
C GLY A 20 -20.38 -0.54 -7.98
N SER A 21 -19.67 -0.02 -9.00
CA SER A 21 -20.13 -0.14 -10.38
C SER A 21 -19.18 -0.78 -11.40
N GLY A 22 -18.03 -1.28 -10.96
CA GLY A 22 -17.06 -1.98 -11.83
C GLY A 22 -15.66 -1.94 -11.22
N LYS A 23 -14.94 -3.07 -11.22
CA LYS A 23 -13.49 -3.10 -10.97
C LYS A 23 -12.81 -3.45 -12.27
N GLU A 24 -11.91 -2.60 -12.71
CA GLU A 24 -10.98 -2.94 -13.78
C GLU A 24 -9.60 -3.16 -13.17
N ASN A 25 -8.84 -4.12 -13.70
CA ASN A 25 -7.43 -4.28 -13.37
C ASN A 25 -6.60 -3.89 -14.59
N PRO A 26 -6.20 -2.62 -14.71
CA PRO A 26 -5.45 -2.12 -15.85
C PRO A 26 -3.94 -2.44 -15.78
N PHE A 27 -3.43 -3.06 -14.70
CA PHE A 27 -1.98 -3.19 -14.49
C PHE A 27 -1.51 -4.63 -14.54
N SER A 28 -1.16 -5.11 -15.73
CA SER A 28 -0.19 -6.19 -15.91
C SER A 28 1.22 -5.59 -16.01
N VAL A 29 1.99 -5.62 -14.93
CA VAL A 29 3.38 -5.12 -14.97
C VAL A 29 4.33 -6.31 -14.89
N GLU A 30 5.10 -6.53 -15.95
CA GLU A 30 6.26 -7.40 -15.91
C GLU A 30 7.37 -6.71 -15.09
N THR A 31 7.84 -7.37 -14.04
CA THR A 31 8.95 -6.84 -13.23
C THR A 31 10.28 -7.04 -13.94
N GLU A 32 11.11 -6.01 -14.05
CA GLU A 32 12.44 -6.08 -14.69
C GLU A 32 13.53 -6.78 -13.84
N PHE A 33 13.19 -7.29 -12.65
CA PHE A 33 14.18 -7.84 -11.73
C PHE A 33 14.58 -9.27 -12.12
N GLN A 34 15.89 -9.50 -12.25
CA GLN A 34 16.44 -10.83 -12.54
C GLN A 34 16.19 -11.84 -11.41
N VAL A 35 16.22 -11.38 -10.16
CA VAL A 35 15.97 -12.20 -8.97
C VAL A 35 14.76 -11.64 -8.25
N THR A 36 13.79 -12.50 -8.00
CA THR A 36 12.51 -12.14 -7.40
C THR A 36 12.58 -12.11 -5.86
N PRO A 37 11.62 -11.43 -5.19
CA PRO A 37 11.51 -11.47 -3.74
C PRO A 37 11.38 -12.89 -3.17
N ARG A 38 10.61 -13.76 -3.84
CA ARG A 38 10.43 -15.18 -3.46
C ARG A 38 11.72 -15.98 -3.59
N GLU A 39 12.55 -15.69 -4.60
CA GLU A 39 13.87 -16.33 -4.72
C GLU A 39 14.81 -15.90 -3.60
N TYR A 40 14.80 -14.62 -3.20
CA TYR A 40 15.57 -14.17 -2.03
C TYR A 40 15.09 -14.84 -0.73
N LEU A 41 13.79 -15.06 -0.55
CA LEU A 41 13.26 -15.83 0.59
C LEU A 41 13.76 -17.28 0.57
N ARG A 42 13.73 -17.93 -0.60
CA ARG A 42 14.28 -19.29 -0.75
C ARG A 42 15.76 -19.34 -0.40
N PHE A 43 16.56 -18.38 -0.86
CA PHE A 43 17.98 -18.30 -0.50
C PHE A 43 18.17 -18.10 1.01
N ALA A 44 17.32 -17.29 1.66
CA ALA A 44 17.36 -17.11 3.10
C ALA A 44 17.04 -18.42 3.85
N GLU A 45 16.06 -19.18 3.38
CA GLU A 45 15.66 -20.48 3.94
C GLU A 45 16.80 -21.51 3.81
N ASP A 46 17.43 -21.59 2.63
CA ASP A 46 18.58 -22.45 2.38
C ASP A 46 19.74 -22.13 3.33
N GLU A 47 20.04 -20.84 3.56
CA GLU A 47 21.09 -20.41 4.49
C GLU A 47 20.73 -20.68 5.96
N LEU A 48 19.46 -20.50 6.34
CA LEU A 48 18.98 -20.79 7.70
C LEU A 48 19.14 -22.28 8.03
N SER A 49 18.82 -23.17 7.08
CA SER A 49 18.92 -24.62 7.25
C SER A 49 20.33 -25.12 7.57
N ARG A 50 21.37 -24.39 7.13
CA ARG A 50 22.78 -24.76 7.37
C ARG A 50 23.25 -24.44 8.78
N ASN A 51 22.60 -23.49 9.46
CA ASN A 51 22.86 -23.09 10.84
C ASN A 51 24.36 -22.93 11.21
N THR A 52 25.09 -22.20 10.37
CA THR A 52 26.48 -21.80 10.64
C THR A 52 26.55 -20.28 10.84
N PRO A 53 27.53 -19.73 11.56
CA PRO A 53 27.67 -18.28 11.70
C PRO A 53 27.62 -17.51 10.38
N VAL A 54 28.29 -18.03 9.34
CA VAL A 54 28.29 -17.42 8.00
C VAL A 54 26.90 -17.48 7.37
N SER A 55 26.21 -18.62 7.48
CA SER A 55 24.90 -18.78 6.88
C SER A 55 23.82 -17.96 7.59
N LEU A 56 23.90 -17.77 8.92
CA LEU A 56 23.02 -16.87 9.65
C LEU A 56 23.18 -15.41 9.19
N ILE A 57 24.41 -14.95 8.97
CA ILE A 57 24.69 -13.61 8.41
C ILE A 57 24.15 -13.47 6.98
N ASN A 58 24.34 -14.51 6.16
CA ASN A 58 23.82 -14.53 4.79
C ASN A 58 22.29 -14.52 4.76
N CYS A 59 21.65 -15.29 5.65
CA CYS A 59 20.19 -15.34 5.79
C CYS A 59 19.62 -13.92 6.00
N VAL A 60 20.16 -13.16 6.96
CA VAL A 60 19.75 -11.75 7.18
C VAL A 60 19.95 -10.90 5.92
N SER A 61 21.06 -11.09 5.21
CA SER A 61 21.34 -10.36 3.98
C SER A 61 20.35 -10.68 2.85
N HIS A 62 19.89 -11.93 2.76
CA HIS A 62 18.85 -12.35 1.81
C HIS A 62 17.47 -11.83 2.20
N LEU A 63 17.10 -11.88 3.48
CA LEU A 63 15.84 -11.32 3.99
C LEU A 63 15.72 -9.81 3.72
N LYS A 64 16.82 -9.07 3.94
CA LYS A 64 16.89 -7.65 3.57
C LYS A 64 16.59 -7.44 2.08
N ARG A 65 17.25 -8.21 1.21
CA ARG A 65 17.05 -8.10 -0.24
C ARG A 65 15.65 -8.51 -0.68
N ALA A 66 15.04 -9.50 -0.02
CA ALA A 66 13.65 -9.88 -0.27
C ALA A 66 12.70 -8.70 0.02
N LEU A 67 12.86 -8.03 1.17
CA LEU A 67 12.07 -6.85 1.52
C LEU A 67 12.29 -5.68 0.55
N ASP A 68 13.56 -5.33 0.29
CA ASP A 68 13.91 -4.22 -0.60
C ASP A 68 13.37 -4.47 -2.02
N CYS A 69 13.54 -5.69 -2.53
CA CYS A 69 13.05 -6.08 -3.85
C CYS A 69 11.53 -6.06 -3.91
N GLN A 70 10.82 -6.56 -2.89
CA GLN A 70 9.36 -6.52 -2.88
C GLN A 70 8.83 -5.09 -2.86
N LEU A 71 9.40 -4.21 -2.04
CA LEU A 71 9.01 -2.80 -1.99
C LEU A 71 9.22 -2.15 -3.36
N ASP A 72 10.36 -2.41 -4.00
CA ASP A 72 10.65 -1.89 -5.33
C ASP A 72 9.68 -2.43 -6.39
N THR A 73 9.35 -3.73 -6.36
CA THR A 73 8.32 -4.35 -7.20
C THR A 73 6.97 -3.69 -7.02
N PHE A 74 6.51 -3.53 -5.77
CA PHE A 74 5.26 -2.88 -5.46
C PHE A 74 5.23 -1.45 -6.02
N PHE A 75 6.27 -0.65 -5.77
CA PHE A 75 6.32 0.73 -6.27
C PHE A 75 6.48 0.83 -7.80
N GLU A 76 7.07 -0.17 -8.46
CA GLU A 76 7.14 -0.23 -9.92
C GLU A 76 5.75 -0.39 -10.54
N VAL A 77 4.90 -1.23 -9.94
CA VAL A 77 3.51 -1.41 -10.42
C VAL A 77 2.75 -0.09 -10.41
N TYR A 78 2.98 0.76 -9.40
CA TYR A 78 2.36 2.07 -9.31
C TYR A 78 3.16 3.21 -9.97
N ASN A 79 4.27 2.93 -10.66
CA ASN A 79 5.17 3.95 -11.22
C ASN A 79 5.75 4.93 -10.17
N LEU A 80 5.75 4.53 -8.89
CA LEU A 80 6.31 5.29 -7.76
C LEU A 80 7.82 5.02 -7.56
N ARG A 81 8.35 3.91 -8.11
CA ARG A 81 9.75 3.52 -7.91
C ARG A 81 10.72 4.58 -8.42
N THR A 82 10.51 5.10 -9.62
CA THR A 82 11.35 6.17 -10.19
C THR A 82 11.34 7.43 -9.33
N LEU A 83 10.15 7.84 -8.84
CA LEU A 83 10.00 8.99 -7.96
C LEU A 83 10.78 8.79 -6.65
N PHE A 84 10.63 7.62 -6.02
CA PHE A 84 11.28 7.31 -4.75
C PHE A 84 12.79 7.18 -4.88
N LYS A 85 13.27 6.60 -5.99
CA LYS A 85 14.70 6.54 -6.32
C LYS A 85 15.29 7.93 -6.51
N LYS A 86 14.63 8.80 -7.30
CA LYS A 86 15.08 10.20 -7.51
C LYS A 86 15.18 10.99 -6.20
N ARG A 87 14.32 10.69 -5.23
CA ARG A 87 14.30 11.33 -3.91
C ARG A 87 15.18 10.65 -2.86
N ASN A 88 15.88 9.57 -3.20
CA ASN A 88 16.67 8.76 -2.25
C ASN A 88 15.86 8.36 -1.01
N ILE A 89 14.58 7.97 -1.21
CA ILE A 89 13.70 7.57 -0.12
C ILE A 89 14.23 6.29 0.52
N LYS A 90 14.55 6.38 1.82
CA LYS A 90 15.03 5.24 2.61
C LYS A 90 13.93 4.23 2.87
N ILE A 91 14.32 3.00 3.19
CA ILE A 91 13.42 1.88 3.46
C ILE A 91 12.39 2.20 4.57
N GLU A 92 12.77 2.94 5.62
CA GLU A 92 11.84 3.31 6.69
C GLU A 92 10.71 4.19 6.17
N LYS A 93 11.03 5.11 5.25
CA LYS A 93 10.06 6.01 4.61
C LYS A 93 9.18 5.27 3.60
N LYS A 94 9.75 4.30 2.86
CA LYS A 94 8.98 3.38 2.02
C LYS A 94 7.96 2.60 2.85
N LEU A 95 8.38 2.02 3.97
CA LEU A 95 7.52 1.29 4.90
C LEU A 95 6.43 2.19 5.52
N GLN A 96 6.79 3.42 5.92
CA GLN A 96 5.81 4.40 6.40
C GLN A 96 4.74 4.69 5.34
N PHE A 97 5.13 4.84 4.07
CA PHE A 97 4.18 5.02 2.98
C PHE A 97 3.26 3.80 2.80
N ILE A 98 3.79 2.58 2.83
CA ILE A 98 2.97 1.35 2.80
C ILE A 98 1.95 1.33 3.95
N GLY A 99 2.34 1.80 5.14
CA GLY A 99 1.43 1.96 6.27
C GLY A 99 0.36 3.04 6.03
N ALA A 100 0.76 4.18 5.47
CA ALA A 100 -0.14 5.29 5.16
C ALA A 100 -1.23 4.92 4.14
N ILE A 101 -0.92 4.07 3.16
CA ILE A 101 -1.90 3.54 2.20
C ILE A 101 -2.72 2.35 2.75
N GLY A 102 -2.47 1.94 3.99
CA GLY A 102 -3.30 1.01 4.76
C GLY A 102 -3.00 -0.48 4.62
N PHE A 103 -1.81 -0.88 4.12
CA PHE A 103 -1.40 -2.29 4.10
C PHE A 103 -0.91 -2.80 5.46
N PHE A 104 -0.28 -1.93 6.25
CA PHE A 104 0.18 -2.28 7.60
C PHE A 104 -0.25 -1.25 8.63
N ASN A 105 -0.56 -1.73 9.83
CA ASN A 105 -0.67 -0.85 10.98
C ASN A 105 0.72 -0.36 11.42
N SER A 106 0.76 0.80 12.09
CA SER A 106 2.00 1.44 12.54
C SER A 106 2.81 0.57 13.51
N ARG A 107 2.16 -0.23 14.36
CA ARG A 107 2.82 -1.10 15.35
C ARG A 107 3.63 -2.21 14.66
N SER A 108 3.09 -2.84 13.62
CA SER A 108 3.79 -3.88 12.85
C SER A 108 5.03 -3.32 12.14
N LEU A 109 4.92 -2.12 11.57
CA LEU A 109 6.05 -1.45 10.91
C LEU A 109 7.15 -1.02 11.90
N VAL A 110 6.77 -0.57 13.10
CA VAL A 110 7.74 -0.27 14.17
C VAL A 110 8.47 -1.54 14.61
N ARG A 111 7.73 -2.64 14.81
CA ARG A 111 8.34 -3.94 15.18
C ARG A 111 9.30 -4.42 14.10
N LEU A 112 8.91 -4.35 12.82
CA LEU A 112 9.75 -4.70 11.69
C LEU A 112 11.04 -3.87 11.67
N ASN A 113 10.93 -2.54 11.77
CA ASN A 113 12.09 -1.65 11.76
C ASN A 113 13.04 -1.94 12.94
N ASN A 114 12.51 -2.21 14.13
CA ASN A 114 13.33 -2.53 15.30
C ASN A 114 14.10 -3.83 15.12
N ILE A 115 13.44 -4.88 14.64
CA ILE A 115 14.08 -6.18 14.37
C ILE A 115 15.11 -6.02 13.25
N ARG A 116 14.75 -5.39 12.13
CA ARG A 116 15.69 -5.11 11.03
C ARG A 116 16.93 -4.37 11.51
N ASN A 117 16.76 -3.29 12.29
CA ASN A 117 17.88 -2.52 12.81
C ASN A 117 18.78 -3.35 13.73
N LYS A 118 18.19 -4.21 14.58
CA LYS A 118 18.95 -5.16 15.39
C LYS A 118 19.73 -6.14 14.49
N MET A 119 19.07 -6.75 13.52
CA MET A 119 19.67 -7.76 12.63
C MET A 119 20.76 -7.18 11.70
N GLU A 120 20.61 -5.95 11.23
CA GLU A 120 21.50 -5.36 10.22
C GLU A 120 22.61 -4.47 10.80
N HIS A 121 22.48 -3.99 12.04
CA HIS A 121 23.36 -2.95 12.60
C HIS A 121 24.00 -3.30 13.95
N HIS A 122 23.56 -4.36 14.64
CA HIS A 122 24.41 -4.95 15.67
C HIS A 122 25.43 -5.84 14.96
N TYR A 123 26.71 -5.46 15.02
CA TYR A 123 27.83 -6.20 14.43
C TYR A 123 28.13 -7.50 15.21
N SER A 124 27.11 -8.32 15.40
CA SER A 124 27.12 -9.60 16.12
C SER A 124 26.41 -10.66 15.28
N ILE A 125 26.77 -11.92 15.46
CA ILE A 125 26.01 -13.03 14.89
C ILE A 125 24.61 -13.00 15.53
N PRO A 126 23.54 -12.88 14.74
CA PRO A 126 22.19 -12.87 15.29
C PRO A 126 21.81 -14.25 15.82
N ASP A 127 20.96 -14.27 16.85
CA ASP A 127 20.40 -15.51 17.37
C ASP A 127 19.43 -16.15 16.37
N ILE A 128 19.36 -17.49 16.34
CA ILE A 128 18.52 -18.20 15.39
C ILE A 128 17.03 -17.91 15.60
N GLU A 129 16.57 -17.78 16.86
CA GLU A 129 15.16 -17.48 17.16
C GLU A 129 14.79 -16.07 16.66
N ASP A 130 15.71 -15.12 16.80
CA ASP A 130 15.53 -13.77 16.26
C ASP A 130 15.43 -13.77 14.72
N ILE A 131 16.24 -14.59 14.04
CA ILE A 131 16.25 -14.71 12.58
C ILE A 131 14.95 -15.36 12.10
N GLU A 132 14.47 -16.41 12.77
CA GLU A 132 13.19 -17.07 12.44
C GLU A 132 12.02 -16.08 12.53
N VAL A 133 11.94 -15.29 13.61
CA VAL A 133 10.92 -14.24 13.75
C VAL A 133 11.05 -13.20 12.64
N TYR A 134 12.28 -12.82 12.26
CA TYR A 134 12.49 -11.87 11.18
C TYR A 134 12.08 -12.45 9.82
N PHE A 135 12.41 -13.72 9.57
CA PHE A 135 12.04 -14.47 8.37
C PHE A 135 10.53 -14.51 8.17
N ASP A 136 9.78 -14.84 9.21
CA ASP A 136 8.32 -14.90 9.17
C ASP A 136 7.70 -13.53 8.86
N LEU A 137 8.23 -12.47 9.48
CA LEU A 137 7.76 -11.10 9.24
C LEU A 137 8.03 -10.65 7.80
N ILE A 138 9.22 -10.91 7.25
CA ILE A 138 9.53 -10.57 5.86
C ILE A 138 8.67 -11.39 4.90
N THR A 139 8.50 -12.69 5.16
CA THR A 139 7.66 -13.57 4.33
C THR A 139 6.22 -13.06 4.30
N ALA A 140 5.63 -12.72 5.45
CA ALA A 140 4.29 -12.16 5.53
C ALA A 140 4.16 -10.83 4.76
N ILE A 141 5.18 -9.96 4.82
CA ILE A 141 5.18 -8.70 4.06
C ILE A 141 5.28 -8.95 2.55
N VAL A 142 6.15 -9.88 2.14
CA VAL A 142 6.30 -10.24 0.73
C VAL A 142 4.97 -10.71 0.17
N GLN A 143 4.32 -11.65 0.84
CA GLN A 143 3.03 -12.20 0.43
C GLN A 143 1.91 -11.14 0.45
N LEU A 144 1.86 -10.29 1.47
CA LEU A 144 0.83 -9.25 1.55
C LEU A 144 0.98 -8.21 0.45
N LEU A 145 2.20 -7.78 0.14
CA LEU A 145 2.44 -6.81 -0.92
C LEU A 145 2.27 -7.42 -2.30
N GLU A 146 2.57 -8.71 -2.47
CA GLU A 146 2.25 -9.44 -3.70
C GLU A 146 0.75 -9.46 -3.92
N LEU A 147 -0.04 -9.90 -2.93
CA LEU A 147 -1.51 -9.84 -2.98
C LEU A 147 -2.00 -8.40 -3.19
N GLY A 148 -1.44 -7.45 -2.46
CA GLY A 148 -1.77 -6.03 -2.60
C GLY A 148 -1.49 -5.46 -3.99
N THR A 149 -0.47 -5.99 -4.67
CA THR A 149 -0.19 -5.63 -6.06
C THR A 149 -1.27 -6.19 -6.98
N PHE A 150 -1.76 -7.41 -6.74
CA PHE A 150 -2.87 -8.01 -7.50
C PHE A 150 -4.23 -7.34 -7.23
N ASP A 151 -4.53 -7.06 -5.95
CA ASP A 151 -5.81 -6.52 -5.48
C ASP A 151 -5.96 -5.01 -5.75
N ALA A 152 -4.86 -4.25 -5.61
CA ALA A 152 -4.86 -2.81 -5.82
C ALA A 152 -4.29 -2.43 -7.19
N ALA A 153 -4.08 -3.37 -8.10
CA ALA A 153 -3.79 -3.06 -9.49
C ALA A 153 -5.05 -2.44 -10.14
N GLY A 154 -5.24 -1.15 -9.89
CA GLY A 154 -5.95 -0.19 -10.74
C GLY A 154 -7.47 -0.23 -10.79
N CYS A 155 -8.14 -0.55 -9.69
CA CYS A 155 -9.57 -0.34 -9.65
C CYS A 155 -9.86 1.15 -9.46
N ASP A 156 -9.96 1.89 -10.57
CA ASP A 156 -10.76 3.12 -10.62
C ASP A 156 -12.07 2.82 -9.87
N PHE A 157 -12.36 3.61 -8.85
CA PHE A 157 -13.58 3.45 -8.08
C PHE A 157 -14.63 4.36 -8.69
N ASP A 158 -15.67 3.75 -9.25
CA ASP A 158 -16.87 4.44 -9.71
C ASP A 158 -18.06 3.93 -8.87
N CYS A 159 -18.86 4.86 -8.36
CA CYS A 159 -20.18 4.58 -7.80
C CYS A 159 -21.23 5.49 -8.43
N TYR A 160 -22.43 4.94 -8.66
CA TYR A 160 -23.50 5.62 -9.37
C TYR A 160 -24.63 6.08 -8.44
N GLU A 161 -25.36 7.09 -8.93
CA GLU A 161 -26.58 7.63 -8.35
C GLU A 161 -27.74 6.61 -8.43
N VAL A 162 -28.35 6.27 -7.29
CA VAL A 162 -29.60 5.49 -7.25
C VAL A 162 -30.78 6.45 -7.10
N GLU A 163 -31.43 6.78 -8.22
CA GLU A 163 -32.78 7.36 -8.44
C GLU A 163 -33.34 8.45 -7.49
N SER A 164 -32.56 8.98 -6.55
CA SER A 164 -33.06 9.81 -5.43
C SER A 164 -32.19 11.02 -5.08
N GLY A 165 -31.21 11.39 -5.93
CA GLY A 165 -30.33 12.55 -5.71
C GLY A 165 -29.12 12.25 -4.81
N VAL A 166 -28.63 11.01 -4.86
CA VAL A 166 -27.49 10.51 -4.10
C VAL A 166 -26.18 10.94 -4.75
N ALA A 167 -25.18 11.23 -3.92
CA ALA A 167 -23.84 11.61 -4.31
C ALA A 167 -23.11 10.55 -5.15
N ASP A 168 -22.65 10.91 -6.35
CA ASP A 168 -21.73 10.10 -7.15
C ASP A 168 -20.25 10.39 -6.77
N LEU A 169 -19.39 9.38 -6.87
CA LEU A 169 -17.96 9.49 -6.63
C LEU A 169 -17.18 8.66 -7.64
N LYS A 170 -16.22 9.33 -8.28
CA LYS A 170 -15.20 8.74 -9.14
C LYS A 170 -13.81 9.02 -8.59
N ILE A 171 -13.02 7.98 -8.40
CA ILE A 171 -11.60 8.06 -8.04
C ILE A 171 -10.79 7.28 -9.07
N GLN A 172 -9.90 7.97 -9.78
CA GLN A 172 -9.08 7.38 -10.84
C GLN A 172 -7.59 7.45 -10.51
N TYR A 173 -6.88 6.34 -10.70
CA TYR A 173 -5.42 6.28 -10.59
C TYR A 173 -4.74 6.43 -11.95
N VAL A 174 -4.07 7.56 -12.19
CA VAL A 174 -3.31 7.80 -13.42
C VAL A 174 -1.86 7.42 -13.21
N ARG A 175 -1.47 6.25 -13.72
CA ARG A 175 -0.16 5.63 -13.48
C ARG A 175 0.99 6.43 -14.07
N GLU A 176 0.84 6.96 -15.29
CA GLU A 176 1.91 7.67 -16.02
C GLU A 176 2.40 8.89 -15.25
N THR A 177 1.49 9.60 -14.58
CA THR A 177 1.76 10.82 -13.83
C THR A 177 1.81 10.60 -12.32
N THR A 178 1.55 9.39 -11.82
CA THR A 178 1.41 9.08 -10.39
C THR A 178 0.45 10.04 -9.70
N GLU A 179 -0.77 10.13 -10.26
CA GLU A 179 -1.81 11.08 -9.87
C GLU A 179 -3.09 10.35 -9.51
N ILE A 180 -3.78 10.79 -8.46
CA ILE A 180 -5.14 10.36 -8.16
C ILE A 180 -6.10 11.51 -8.46
N ARG A 181 -7.08 11.26 -9.32
CA ARG A 181 -8.13 12.21 -9.68
C ARG A 181 -9.41 11.85 -8.94
N ILE A 182 -10.04 12.84 -8.35
CA ILE A 182 -11.28 12.69 -7.61
C ILE A 182 -12.32 13.62 -8.22
N ILE A 183 -13.48 13.07 -8.53
CA ILE A 183 -14.65 13.78 -9.02
C ILE A 183 -15.82 13.32 -8.16
N GLY A 184 -16.54 14.26 -7.56
CA GLY A 184 -17.72 13.96 -6.78
C GLY A 184 -18.90 14.82 -7.20
N ASN A 185 -20.09 14.25 -7.08
CA ASN A 185 -21.36 14.82 -7.48
C ASN A 185 -21.36 15.41 -8.89
N GLU A 186 -20.79 14.71 -9.88
CA GLU A 186 -20.60 15.19 -11.24
C GLU A 186 -21.90 15.69 -11.89
N ARG A 187 -23.04 15.11 -11.51
CA ARG A 187 -24.36 15.46 -12.05
C ARG A 187 -25.11 16.52 -11.23
N SER A 188 -24.52 17.02 -10.14
CA SER A 188 -25.15 17.97 -9.22
C SER A 188 -24.56 19.39 -9.31
N SER A 189 -25.27 20.35 -8.69
CA SER A 189 -24.74 21.71 -8.47
C SER A 189 -23.59 21.79 -7.44
N SER A 190 -23.44 20.77 -6.60
CA SER A 190 -22.36 20.62 -5.60
C SER A 190 -21.18 19.76 -6.13
N LYS A 191 -20.93 19.81 -7.45
CA LYS A 191 -19.80 19.13 -8.08
C LYS A 191 -18.48 19.64 -7.52
N PHE A 192 -17.57 18.71 -7.21
CA PHE A 192 -16.17 19.03 -6.93
C PHE A 192 -15.23 18.12 -7.74
N GLN A 193 -14.05 18.65 -8.06
CA GLN A 193 -13.03 17.90 -8.79
C GLN A 193 -11.64 18.42 -8.40
N PHE A 194 -10.73 17.48 -8.13
CA PHE A 194 -9.32 17.79 -7.90
C PHE A 194 -8.43 16.60 -8.21
N ALA A 195 -7.12 16.86 -8.26
CA ALA A 195 -6.12 15.83 -8.47
C ALA A 195 -4.97 15.99 -7.47
N VAL A 196 -4.39 14.87 -7.05
CA VAL A 196 -3.26 14.82 -6.13
C VAL A 196 -2.14 14.01 -6.77
N LYS A 197 -0.98 14.62 -6.95
CA LYS A 197 0.22 13.94 -7.47
C LYS A 197 1.13 13.53 -6.32
N ALA A 198 1.67 12.32 -6.40
CA ALA A 198 2.67 11.83 -5.44
C ALA A 198 3.92 12.74 -5.37
N ALA A 199 4.24 13.40 -6.49
CA ALA A 199 5.33 14.35 -6.58
C ALA A 199 5.05 15.67 -5.84
N ASP A 200 3.80 16.09 -5.70
CA ASP A 200 3.47 17.39 -5.13
C ASP A 200 3.19 17.30 -3.63
N ASN A 201 2.35 16.33 -3.24
CA ASN A 201 2.06 16.04 -1.83
C ASN A 201 1.88 14.54 -1.62
N ILE A 202 2.90 13.88 -1.05
CA ILE A 202 2.90 12.44 -0.85
C ILE A 202 1.92 11.97 0.23
N ASP A 203 1.63 12.82 1.23
CA ASP A 203 0.75 12.48 2.34
C ASP A 203 -0.72 12.51 1.89
N ASP A 204 -1.12 13.56 1.16
CA ASP A 204 -2.44 13.63 0.54
C ASP A 204 -2.63 12.52 -0.50
N PHE A 205 -1.58 12.23 -1.29
CA PHE A 205 -1.61 11.14 -2.26
C PHE A 205 -1.81 9.79 -1.56
N ALA A 206 -1.08 9.53 -0.46
CA ALA A 206 -1.21 8.30 0.31
C ALA A 206 -2.62 8.16 0.91
N PHE A 207 -3.20 9.27 1.41
CA PHE A 207 -4.57 9.28 1.90
C PHE A 207 -5.57 8.92 0.78
N CYS A 208 -5.51 9.59 -0.37
CA CYS A 208 -6.39 9.29 -1.50
C CYS A 208 -6.24 7.85 -2.00
N PHE A 209 -5.00 7.33 -2.01
CA PHE A 209 -4.74 5.93 -2.35
C PHE A 209 -5.38 4.98 -1.34
N ARG A 210 -5.29 5.29 -0.04
CA ARG A 210 -5.96 4.51 1.00
C ARG A 210 -7.47 4.52 0.81
N VAL A 211 -8.07 5.67 0.50
CA VAL A 211 -9.50 5.77 0.19
C VAL A 211 -9.87 4.84 -0.96
N LEU A 212 -9.15 4.96 -2.09
CA LEU A 212 -9.36 4.11 -3.27
C LEU A 212 -9.36 2.62 -2.89
N ARG A 213 -8.34 2.18 -2.13
CA ARG A 213 -8.24 0.78 -1.69
C ARG A 213 -9.37 0.38 -0.75
N GLN A 214 -9.69 1.18 0.26
CA GLN A 214 -10.69 0.83 1.26
C GLN A 214 -12.10 0.81 0.68
N LEU A 215 -12.43 1.70 -0.25
CA LEU A 215 -13.72 1.66 -0.95
C LEU A 215 -13.83 0.42 -1.84
N ASN A 216 -12.75 0.03 -2.52
CA ASN A 216 -12.70 -1.23 -3.25
C ASN A 216 -12.91 -2.46 -2.34
N LEU A 217 -12.33 -2.46 -1.13
CA LEU A 217 -12.53 -3.54 -0.15
C LEU A 217 -13.94 -3.54 0.47
N LEU A 218 -14.48 -2.36 0.75
CA LEU A 218 -15.86 -2.21 1.24
C LEU A 218 -16.85 -2.81 0.25
N TRP A 219 -16.59 -2.62 -1.04
CA TRP A 219 -17.39 -3.21 -2.08
C TRP A 219 -17.26 -4.74 -2.16
N ASP A 220 -16.06 -5.33 -2.03
CA ASP A 220 -15.94 -6.80 -1.97
C ASP A 220 -16.76 -7.42 -0.82
N LYS A 221 -17.04 -6.61 0.22
CA LYS A 221 -17.89 -6.96 1.36
C LYS A 221 -19.35 -6.49 1.22
N GLN A 222 -19.82 -6.18 0.01
CA GLN A 222 -21.20 -5.76 -0.27
C GLN A 222 -21.67 -4.55 0.58
N CYS A 223 -20.75 -3.62 0.88
CA CYS A 223 -21.02 -2.40 1.64
C CYS A 223 -21.50 -2.62 3.10
N GLU A 224 -21.30 -3.80 3.68
CA GLU A 224 -21.81 -4.14 5.02
C GLU A 224 -21.09 -3.44 6.19
N ASP A 225 -19.89 -2.89 5.98
CA ASP A 225 -19.02 -2.41 7.08
C ASP A 225 -18.43 -1.01 6.85
N CYS A 226 -19.33 -0.04 6.60
CA CYS A 226 -18.96 1.36 6.37
C CYS A 226 -18.22 1.98 7.57
N GLU A 227 -18.60 1.63 8.81
CA GLU A 227 -17.96 2.16 10.02
C GLU A 227 -16.50 1.72 10.15
N TYR A 228 -16.20 0.45 9.87
CA TYR A 228 -14.82 -0.03 9.85
C TYR A 228 -14.01 0.69 8.79
N THR A 229 -14.57 0.90 7.59
CA THR A 229 -13.90 1.64 6.51
C THR A 229 -13.59 3.07 6.91
N LEU A 230 -14.55 3.80 7.50
CA LEU A 230 -14.32 5.17 7.98
C LEU A 230 -13.22 5.21 9.06
N ARG A 231 -13.24 4.26 10.00
CA ARG A 231 -12.21 4.13 11.03
C ARG A 231 -10.83 3.85 10.44
N GLU A 232 -10.75 2.98 9.45
CA GLU A 232 -9.51 2.74 8.72
C GLU A 232 -9.02 4.02 8.04
N LEU A 233 -9.90 4.83 7.45
CA LEU A 233 -9.52 6.12 6.87
C LEU A 233 -9.15 7.20 7.91
N GLY A 234 -9.28 6.90 9.21
CA GLY A 234 -9.10 7.89 10.28
C GLY A 234 -10.18 8.97 10.26
N LEU A 235 -11.33 8.67 9.67
CA LEU A 235 -12.50 9.53 9.60
C LEU A 235 -13.46 9.04 10.67
N ASN A 236 -13.56 9.76 11.78
CA ASN A 236 -14.57 9.45 12.78
C ASN A 236 -15.91 10.04 12.31
N ALA A 237 -16.99 9.26 12.44
CA ALA A 237 -18.34 9.82 12.50
C ALA A 237 -18.55 10.55 13.84
#